data_AF-A0A2A8D2E2-F1
#
_entry.id   AF-A0A2A8D2E2-F1
#
_cell.length_a   1.000
_cell.length_b   1.000
_cell.length_c   1.000
_cell.angle_alpha   90.00
_cell.angle_beta   90.00
_cell.angle_gamma   90.00
#
_symmetry.space_group_name_H-M   'P 1'
#
loop_
_entity.id
_entity.type
_entity.pdbx_description
1 polymer ?
#
loop_
_entity_poly.entity_id
_entity_poly.type
_entity_poly.pdbx_seq_one_letter_code
_entity_poly.pdbx_strand_id
1 'polypeptide(L)' 'MTRNLSNVPASVHNRLLNQARDTGRPFNELLQYYGIERFLYRLAQTEQAQHFVLKGALLL' A
#
# COMPACT_ATOMS: atom_id res chain seq x y z
N MET A 1 -13.36 7.50 23.44
CA MET A 1 -12.45 6.35 23.61
C MET A 1 -11.43 6.37 22.47
N THR A 2 -10.20 6.81 22.74
CA THR A 2 -9.09 6.72 21.78
C THR A 2 -8.71 5.25 21.62
N ARG A 3 -9.04 4.66 20.47
CA ARG A 3 -8.66 3.27 20.17
C ARG A 3 -7.15 3.25 20.01
N ASN A 4 -6.43 2.72 21.00
CA ASN A 4 -5.00 2.48 20.90
C ASN A 4 -4.76 1.50 19.75
N LEU A 5 -4.27 2.00 18.63
CA LEU A 5 -3.88 1.21 17.46
C LEU A 5 -2.57 0.49 17.78
N SER A 6 -2.66 -0.60 18.56
CA SER A 6 -1.53 -1.50 18.73
C SER A 6 -1.35 -2.31 17.44
N ASN A 7 -0.09 -2.45 17.01
CA ASN A 7 0.29 -3.33 15.91
C ASN A 7 -0.43 -3.04 14.57
N VAL A 8 -0.35 -1.78 14.12
CA VAL A 8 -0.81 -1.35 12.77
C VAL A 8 -0.31 -2.29 11.65
N PRO A 9 0.96 -2.76 11.64
CA PRO A 9 1.44 -3.69 10.61
C PRO A 9 0.61 -4.99 10.54
N ALA A 10 0.31 -5.62 11.68
CA ALA A 10 -0.52 -6.83 11.70
C ALA A 10 -1.96 -6.56 11.22
N SER A 11 -2.52 -5.39 11.55
CA SER A 11 -3.85 -5.01 11.07
C SER A 11 -3.88 -4.87 9.55
N VAL A 12 -2.88 -4.19 8.98
CA VAL A 12 -2.74 -4.02 7.52
C VAL A 12 -2.55 -5.38 6.84
N HIS A 13 -1.66 -6.23 7.36
CA HIS A 13 -1.44 -7.58 6.84
C HIS A 13 -2.74 -8.39 6.77
N ASN A 14 -3.51 -8.40 7.86
CA ASN A 14 -4.77 -9.15 7.91
C ASN A 14 -5.82 -8.61 6.93
N ARG A 15 -5.88 -7.28 6.73
CA ARG A 15 -6.78 -6.68 5.73
C ARG A 15 -6.41 -7.10 4.31
N LEU A 16 -5.12 -7.04 3.97
CA LEU A 16 -4.63 -7.47 2.66
C LEU A 16 -4.85 -8.96 2.44
N LEU A 17 -4.67 -9.79 3.48
CA LEU A 17 -4.90 -11.23 3.40
C LEU A 17 -6.38 -11.56 3.18
N ASN A 18 -7.29 -10.84 3.84
CA ASN A 18 -8.72 -10.98 3.61
C ASN A 18 -9.09 -10.55 2.19
N GLN A 19 -8.58 -9.41 1.72
CA GLN A 19 -8.80 -8.95 0.36
C GLN A 19 -8.27 -9.93 -0.69
N ALA A 20 -7.12 -10.57 -0.45
CA ALA A 20 -6.59 -11.62 -1.32
C ALA A 20 -7.55 -12.80 -1.45
N ARG A 21 -8.14 -13.23 -0.33
CA ARG A 21 -9.14 -14.30 -0.30
C ARG A 21 -10.43 -13.91 -1.02
N ASP A 22 -10.92 -12.70 -0.77
CA ASP A 22 -12.19 -12.21 -1.34
C ASP A 22 -12.09 -12.00 -2.86
N THR A 23 -10.92 -11.57 -3.34
CA THR A 23 -10.69 -11.29 -4.78
C THR A 23 -10.08 -12.46 -5.55
N GLY A 24 -9.66 -13.53 -4.87
CA GLY A 24 -8.92 -14.65 -5.47
C GLY A 24 -7.54 -14.27 -6.00
N ARG A 25 -7.00 -13.09 -5.65
CA ARG A 25 -5.67 -12.64 -6.09
C ARG A 25 -4.57 -13.15 -5.16
N PRO A 26 -3.36 -13.43 -5.68
CA PRO A 26 -2.20 -13.73 -4.85
C PRO A 26 -1.93 -12.62 -3.81
N PHE A 27 -1.74 -13.01 -2.55
CA PHE A 27 -1.47 -12.05 -1.48
C PHE A 27 -0.23 -11.19 -1.75
N ASN A 28 0.84 -11.79 -2.27
CA ASN A 28 2.09 -11.09 -2.56
C ASN A 28 1.91 -9.99 -3.61
N GLU A 29 1.04 -10.23 -4.59
CA GLU A 29 0.68 -9.23 -5.61
C GLU A 29 -0.01 -8.04 -4.95
N LEU A 30 -1.06 -8.27 -4.14
CA LEU A 30 -1.75 -7.21 -3.40
C LEU A 30 -0.83 -6.47 -2.43
N LEU A 31 0.08 -7.19 -1.76
CA LEU A 31 1.06 -6.59 -0.87
C LEU A 31 2.03 -5.66 -1.64
N GLN A 32 2.47 -6.07 -2.82
CA GLN A 32 3.32 -5.26 -3.69
C GLN A 32 2.59 -3.99 -4.14
N TYR A 33 1.35 -4.11 -4.64
CA TYR A 33 0.53 -2.96 -5.02
C TYR A 33 0.33 -2.00 -3.85
N TYR A 34 -0.03 -2.52 -2.68
CA TYR A 34 -0.20 -1.71 -1.48
C TYR A 34 1.09 -0.95 -1.11
N GLY A 35 2.24 -1.63 -1.15
CA GLY A 35 3.54 -1.00 -0.85
C GLY A 35 3.85 0.16 -1.80
N ILE A 36 3.65 -0.07 -3.10
CA ILE A 36 3.85 0.91 -4.16
C ILE A 36 2.92 2.12 -3.99
N GLU A 37 1.61 1.90 -3.85
CA GLU A 37 0.62 2.97 -3.68
C GLU A 37 0.89 3.81 -2.44
N ARG A 38 1.23 3.17 -1.31
CA ARG A 38 1.56 3.88 -0.07
C ARG A 38 2.86 4.67 -0.19
N PHE A 39 3.84 4.17 -0.94
CA PHE A 39 5.06 4.91 -1.24
C PHE A 39 4.76 6.14 -2.11
N LEU A 40 4.06 5.97 -3.24
CA LEU A 40 3.69 7.05 -4.14
C LEU A 40 2.84 8.11 -3.44
N TYR A 41 1.87 7.68 -2.61
CA TYR A 41 1.08 8.58 -1.79
C TYR A 41 1.98 9.43 -0.88
N ARG A 42 2.90 8.81 -0.15
CA ARG A 42 3.81 9.56 0.75
C ARG A 42 4.71 10.50 -0.04
N LEU A 43 5.26 10.07 -1.17
CA LEU A 43 6.08 10.91 -2.06
C LEU A 43 5.29 12.13 -2.55
N ALA A 44 4.03 11.93 -2.97
CA ALA A 44 3.17 12.99 -3.47
C ALA A 44 2.82 14.06 -2.41
N GLN A 45 2.91 13.73 -1.11
CA GLN A 45 2.71 14.69 -0.02
C GLN A 45 3.97 15.49 0.35
N THR A 46 5.10 15.24 -0.33
CA THR A 46 6.34 15.98 -0.09
C THR A 46 6.46 17.20 -1.00
N GLU A 47 7.26 18.20 -0.59
CA GLU A 47 7.55 19.41 -1.39
C GLU A 47 8.25 19.08 -2.71
N GLN A 48 8.93 17.94 -2.75
CA GLN A 48 9.72 17.44 -3.86
C GLN A 48 8.89 16.71 -4.90
N ALA A 49 7.59 16.45 -4.66
CA ALA A 49 6.72 15.70 -5.56
C ALA A 49 6.74 16.22 -7.01
N GLN A 50 6.79 17.54 -7.18
CA GLN A 50 6.85 18.22 -8.48
C GLN A 50 8.11 17.92 -9.31
N HIS A 51 9.17 17.39 -8.69
CA HIS A 51 10.40 17.00 -9.38
C HIS A 51 10.35 15.57 -9.93
N PHE A 52 9.29 14.82 -9.64
CA PHE A 52 9.15 13.44 -10.08
C PHE A 52 7.95 13.30 -11.01
N VAL A 53 8.14 12.53 -12.08
CA VAL A 53 7.04 12.06 -12.93
C VAL A 53 7.03 10.57 -12.86
N LEU A 54 5.88 10.01 -12.51
CA LEU A 54 5.67 8.57 -12.59
C LEU A 54 5.68 8.15 -14.06
N LYS A 55 6.65 7.34 -14.46
CA LYS A 55 6.80 6.82 -15.82
C LYS A 55 7.02 5.31 -15.80
N GLY A 56 6.56 4.64 -16.86
CA GLY A 56 6.67 3.19 -17.04
C GLY A 56 5.46 2.41 -16.52
N ALA A 57 5.57 1.09 -16.55
CA ALA A 57 4.62 0.16 -15.96
C ALA A 57 5.14 -0.24 -14.58
N LEU A 58 4.49 0.28 -13.53
CA LEU A 58 4.82 0.03 -12.12
C LEU A 58 4.93 -1.46 -11.75
N LEU A 59 4.32 -2.33 -12.56
CA LEU A 59 4.58 -3.75 -12.64
C LEU A 59 4.63 -4.14 -14.12
N LEU A 60 5.80 -4.52 -14.64
CA LEU A 60 5.90 -5.45 -15.78
C LEU A 60 6.33 -6.80 -15.24
#